data_AF-A0A1A8URV1-F1
#
_entry.id   AF-A0A1A8URV1-F1
#
_cell.length_a   1.000
_cell.length_b   1.000
_cell.length_c   1.000
_cell.angle_alpha   90.00
_cell.angle_beta   90.00
_cell.angle_gamma   90.00
#
_symmetry.space_group_name_H-M   'P 1'
#
loop_
_entity.id
_entity.type
_entity.pdbx_description
1 polymer ?
#
loop_
_entity_poly.entity_id
_entity_poly.type
_entity_poly.pdbx_seq_one_letter_code
_entity_poly.pdbx_strand_id
1 'polypeptide(L)'
;MADYREAPLATRPKTLDPNEYFNLSPEQRRLEESRMALRANLKRQYQIELNNPHRKELIEDPALTRWVYARANPYPNFRVTKKTSLLGAICGVVPLFVMYYVFKTDRDNKEAKIKAGTLKRKFSLLS
;
A
#
# COMPACT_ATOMS: atom_id res chain seq x y z
N MET A 1 29.28 20.77 -5.27
CA MET A 1 27.94 20.26 -5.65
C MET A 1 27.53 19.25 -4.60
N ALA A 2 26.27 19.24 -4.17
CA ALA A 2 25.80 18.29 -3.17
C ALA A 2 25.47 16.94 -3.83
N ASP A 3 25.96 15.84 -3.27
CA ASP A 3 25.65 14.49 -3.73
C ASP A 3 24.18 14.13 -3.48
N TYR A 4 23.53 13.49 -4.45
CA TYR A 4 22.13 13.07 -4.31
C TYR A 4 21.98 11.91 -3.34
N ARG A 5 21.18 12.13 -2.28
CA ARG A 5 20.81 11.11 -1.31
C ARG A 5 19.43 10.55 -1.65
N GLU A 6 19.39 9.25 -1.92
CA GLU A 6 18.13 8.53 -2.13
C GLU A 6 17.29 8.45 -0.85
N ALA A 7 15.97 8.43 -1.02
CA ALA A 7 15.01 8.22 0.05
C ALA A 7 13.92 7.23 -0.39
N PRO A 8 13.18 6.58 0.53
CA PRO A 8 12.16 5.59 0.18
C PRO A 8 11.09 6.10 -0.80
N LEU A 9 10.80 7.41 -0.78
CA LEU A 9 9.84 8.07 -1.69
C LEU A 9 10.52 8.92 -2.77
N ALA A 10 11.86 8.97 -2.79
CA ALA A 10 12.64 9.73 -3.76
C ALA A 10 13.81 8.87 -4.27
N THR A 11 13.53 8.07 -5.31
CA THR A 11 14.52 7.21 -5.93
C THR A 11 15.55 8.02 -6.72
N ARG A 12 16.75 7.47 -6.91
CA ARG A 12 17.79 8.11 -7.72
C ARG A 12 17.35 8.18 -9.19
N PRO A 13 17.49 9.34 -9.86
CA PRO A 13 17.29 9.43 -11.31
C PRO A 13 18.24 8.49 -12.04
N LYS A 14 17.76 7.87 -13.14
CA LYS A 14 18.56 6.91 -13.93
C LYS A 14 19.91 7.49 -14.36
N THR A 15 19.90 8.72 -14.89
CA THR A 15 21.10 9.43 -15.36
C THR A 15 22.19 9.62 -14.29
N LEU A 16 21.84 9.53 -13.00
CA LEU A 16 22.77 9.66 -11.90
C LEU A 16 23.21 8.29 -11.33
N ASP A 17 22.59 7.20 -11.76
CA ASP A 17 22.98 5.85 -11.35
C ASP A 17 24.28 5.42 -12.05
N PRO A 18 25.39 5.22 -11.31
CA PRO A 18 26.66 4.80 -11.92
C PRO A 18 26.57 3.45 -12.65
N ASN A 19 25.61 2.60 -12.25
CA ASN A 19 25.41 1.29 -12.86
C ASN A 19 24.92 1.37 -14.30
N GLU A 20 24.29 2.48 -14.72
CA GLU A 20 23.77 2.64 -16.08
C GLU A 20 24.91 2.75 -17.12
N TYR A 21 26.07 3.29 -16.72
CA TYR A 21 27.18 3.58 -17.63
C TYR A 21 28.45 2.76 -17.37
N PHE A 22 28.83 2.53 -16.11
CA PHE A 22 30.18 2.03 -15.79
C PHE A 22 30.25 0.53 -15.51
N ASN A 23 29.17 -0.12 -15.10
CA ASN A 23 29.19 -1.50 -14.60
C ASN A 23 28.53 -2.53 -15.55
N LEU A 24 28.52 -2.26 -16.86
CA LEU A 24 27.86 -3.09 -17.88
C LEU A 24 28.59 -4.41 -18.14
N SER A 25 28.20 -5.48 -17.44
CA SER A 25 28.72 -6.83 -17.68
C SER A 25 28.02 -7.52 -18.86
N PRO A 26 28.66 -8.50 -19.52
CA PRO A 26 28.00 -9.30 -20.56
C PRO A 26 26.73 -10.01 -20.07
N GLU A 27 26.71 -10.43 -18.80
CA GLU A 27 25.53 -11.05 -18.18
C GLU A 27 24.38 -10.07 -18.00
N GLN A 28 24.65 -8.82 -17.64
CA GLN A 28 23.60 -7.80 -17.55
C GLN A 28 22.97 -7.52 -18.91
N ARG A 29 23.75 -7.47 -19.98
CA ARG A 29 23.21 -7.30 -21.35
C ARG A 29 22.29 -8.45 -21.73
N ARG A 30 22.67 -9.70 -21.41
CA ARG A 30 21.80 -10.88 -21.63
C ARG A 30 20.50 -10.79 -20.83
N LEU A 31 20.57 -10.31 -19.58
CA LEU A 31 19.37 -10.09 -18.75
C LEU A 31 18.48 -8.98 -19.32
N GLU A 32 19.06 -7.89 -19.84
CA GLU A 32 18.31 -6.83 -20.51
C GLU A 32 17.65 -7.32 -21.80
N GLU A 33 18.38 -8.06 -22.63
CA GLU A 33 17.87 -8.67 -23.86
C GLU A 33 16.70 -9.62 -23.56
N SER A 34 16.84 -10.50 -22.56
CA SER A 34 15.75 -11.40 -22.15
C SER A 34 14.52 -10.65 -21.64
N ARG A 35 14.69 -9.59 -20.83
CA ARG A 35 13.59 -8.71 -20.37
C ARG A 35 12.92 -7.99 -21.53
N MET A 36 13.70 -7.48 -22.49
CA MET A 36 13.21 -6.82 -23.70
C MET A 36 12.44 -7.80 -24.60
N ALA A 37 12.96 -9.01 -24.79
CA ALA A 37 12.30 -10.07 -25.57
C ALA A 37 10.95 -10.46 -24.96
N LEU A 38 10.90 -10.64 -23.63
CA LEU A 38 9.65 -10.90 -22.92
C LEU A 38 8.64 -9.75 -23.11
N ARG A 39 9.09 -8.50 -22.92
CA ARG A 39 8.25 -7.31 -23.10
C ARG A 39 7.73 -7.19 -24.53
N ALA A 40 8.56 -7.46 -25.52
CA ALA A 40 8.18 -7.42 -26.93
C ALA A 40 7.14 -8.49 -27.25
N ASN A 41 7.29 -9.71 -26.71
CA ASN A 41 6.33 -10.78 -26.92
C ASN A 41 4.96 -10.45 -26.29
N LEU A 42 4.93 -9.99 -25.04
CA LEU A 42 3.69 -9.58 -24.36
C LEU A 42 3.00 -8.44 -25.11
N LYS A 43 3.76 -7.44 -25.58
CA LYS A 43 3.22 -6.34 -26.40
C LYS A 43 2.61 -6.86 -27.70
N ARG A 44 3.29 -7.79 -28.38
CA ARG A 44 2.80 -8.41 -29.62
C ARG A 44 1.48 -9.15 -29.39
N GLN A 45 1.40 -9.96 -28.33
CA GLN A 45 0.17 -10.68 -27.97
C GLN A 45 -1.00 -9.72 -27.75
N TYR A 46 -0.79 -8.69 -26.92
CA TYR A 46 -1.80 -7.67 -26.67
C TYR A 46 -2.24 -6.94 -27.96
N GLN A 47 -1.30 -6.58 -28.83
CA GLN A 47 -1.62 -5.91 -30.10
C GLN A 47 -2.43 -6.80 -31.06
N ILE A 48 -2.16 -8.11 -31.10
CA ILE A 48 -2.92 -9.06 -31.95
C ILE A 48 -4.38 -9.11 -31.49
N GLU A 49 -4.62 -9.21 -30.18
CA GLU A 49 -5.97 -9.21 -29.60
C GLU A 49 -6.67 -7.84 -29.75
N LEU A 50 -5.91 -6.76 -29.60
CA LEU A 50 -6.40 -5.40 -29.75
C LEU A 50 -6.85 -5.08 -31.18
N ASN A 51 -6.12 -5.59 -32.16
CA ASN A 51 -6.37 -5.31 -33.58
C ASN A 51 -7.33 -6.31 -34.25
N ASN A 52 -7.87 -7.28 -33.50
CA ASN A 52 -8.84 -8.23 -34.04
C ASN A 52 -10.19 -7.53 -34.34
N PRO A 53 -10.64 -7.47 -35.62
CA PRO A 53 -11.88 -6.80 -35.99
C PRO A 53 -13.15 -7.48 -35.45
N HIS A 54 -13.05 -8.75 -35.04
CA HIS A 54 -14.16 -9.51 -34.48
C HIS A 54 -14.25 -9.42 -32.94
N ARG A 55 -13.37 -8.65 -32.28
CA ARG A 55 -13.41 -8.51 -30.82
C ARG A 55 -14.67 -7.77 -30.37
N LYS A 56 -15.46 -8.42 -29.49
CA LYS A 56 -16.65 -7.83 -28.85
C LYS A 56 -16.47 -7.54 -27.37
N GLU A 57 -15.48 -8.18 -26.72
CA GLU A 57 -15.28 -8.17 -25.28
C GLU A 57 -14.02 -7.38 -24.87
N LEU A 58 -13.87 -7.17 -23.56
CA LEU A 58 -12.67 -6.58 -22.97
C LEU A 58 -11.53 -7.60 -23.00
N ILE A 59 -10.31 -7.13 -23.27
CA ILE A 59 -9.11 -7.98 -23.19
C ILE A 59 -8.78 -8.22 -21.72
N GLU A 60 -8.80 -9.48 -21.30
CA GLU A 60 -8.41 -9.85 -19.94
C GLU A 60 -6.89 -9.82 -19.80
N ASP A 61 -6.39 -9.03 -18.84
CA ASP A 61 -4.97 -9.04 -18.49
C ASP A 61 -4.72 -10.08 -17.37
N PRO A 62 -4.04 -11.21 -17.67
CA PRO A 62 -3.73 -12.21 -16.65
C PRO A 62 -2.83 -11.65 -15.54
N ALA A 63 -2.02 -10.62 -15.80
CA ALA A 63 -1.21 -9.98 -14.77
C ALA A 63 -2.09 -9.23 -13.77
N LEU A 64 -3.12 -8.52 -14.25
CA LEU A 64 -4.09 -7.85 -13.38
C LEU A 64 -4.88 -8.86 -12.56
N THR A 65 -5.39 -9.93 -13.18
CA THR A 65 -6.14 -10.98 -12.47
C THR A 65 -5.29 -11.63 -11.38
N ARG A 66 -4.01 -11.94 -11.66
CA ARG A 66 -3.07 -12.47 -10.66
C ARG A 66 -2.78 -11.47 -9.55
N TRP A 67 -2.66 -10.18 -9.87
CA TRP A 67 -2.44 -9.13 -8.87
C TRP A 67 -3.65 -8.97 -7.94
N VAL A 68 -4.86 -8.94 -8.49
CA VAL A 68 -6.10 -8.91 -7.71
C VAL A 68 -6.19 -10.16 -6.83
N TYR A 69 -5.94 -11.34 -7.41
CA TYR A 69 -5.94 -12.59 -6.67
C TYR A 69 -4.95 -12.58 -5.51
N ALA A 70 -3.72 -12.10 -5.72
CA ALA A 70 -2.70 -12.00 -4.68
C ALA A 70 -3.11 -11.07 -3.52
N ARG A 71 -3.81 -9.97 -3.84
CA ARG A 71 -4.34 -9.05 -2.82
C ARG A 71 -5.56 -9.61 -2.07
N ALA A 72 -6.41 -10.36 -2.76
CA ALA A 72 -7.62 -10.94 -2.20
C ALA A 72 -7.34 -12.20 -1.36
N ASN A 73 -6.23 -12.91 -1.62
CA ASN A 73 -5.90 -14.17 -0.95
C ASN A 73 -4.63 -14.08 -0.08
N PRO A 74 -4.63 -13.26 1.00
CA PRO A 74 -3.48 -13.16 1.89
C PRO A 74 -3.36 -14.36 2.86
N TYR A 75 -4.48 -15.00 3.23
CA TYR A 75 -4.51 -16.02 4.29
C TYR A 75 -3.70 -17.29 4.01
N PRO A 76 -3.67 -17.86 2.79
CA PRO A 76 -2.89 -19.07 2.51
C PRO A 76 -1.40 -18.93 2.81
N ASN A 77 -0.85 -17.71 2.65
CA ASN A 77 0.56 -17.41 2.90
C ASN A 77 0.81 -16.80 4.29
N PHE A 78 -0.25 -16.59 5.07
CA PHE A 78 -0.13 -16.01 6.40
C PHE A 78 0.44 -17.03 7.38
N ARG A 79 1.47 -16.60 8.14
CA ARG A 79 2.09 -17.41 9.18
C ARG A 79 2.05 -16.64 10.50
N VAL A 80 1.56 -17.29 11.55
CA VAL A 80 1.55 -16.72 12.89
C VAL A 80 2.99 -16.69 13.42
N THR A 81 3.58 -15.50 13.42
CA THR A 81 4.93 -15.24 13.93
C THR A 81 4.86 -14.20 15.05
N LYS A 82 5.91 -14.10 15.87
CA LYS A 82 5.99 -13.07 16.93
C LYS A 82 5.79 -11.66 16.38
N LYS A 83 6.34 -11.36 15.19
CA LYS A 83 6.21 -10.04 14.53
C LYS A 83 4.76 -9.75 14.11
N THR A 84 4.11 -10.72 13.45
CA THR A 84 2.72 -10.55 12.98
C THR A 84 1.75 -10.45 14.15
N SER A 85 1.95 -11.26 15.21
CA SER A 85 1.12 -11.20 16.42
C SER A 85 1.30 -9.87 17.16
N LEU A 86 2.53 -9.38 17.30
CA LEU A 86 2.79 -8.08 17.93
C LEU A 86 2.17 -6.94 17.13
N LEU A 87 2.34 -6.92 15.80
CA LEU A 87 1.75 -5.90 14.94
C LEU A 87 0.21 -5.95 14.99
N GLY A 88 -0.37 -7.14 14.98
CA GLY A 88 -1.82 -7.32 15.12
C GLY A 88 -2.36 -6.80 16.45
N ALA A 89 -1.66 -7.05 17.57
CA ALA A 89 -2.03 -6.51 18.87
C ALA A 89 -1.91 -4.98 18.92
N ILE A 90 -0.80 -4.42 18.42
CA ILE A 90 -0.58 -2.98 18.40
C ILE A 90 -1.60 -2.26 17.51
N CYS A 91 -1.86 -2.76 16.30
CA CYS A 91 -2.76 -2.09 15.37
C CYS A 91 -4.24 -2.40 15.65
N GLY A 92 -4.57 -3.56 16.21
CA GLY A 92 -5.95 -3.97 16.46
C GLY A 92 -6.46 -3.63 17.86
N VAL A 93 -5.65 -3.93 18.90
CA VAL A 93 -6.11 -3.88 20.29
C VAL A 93 -5.83 -2.51 20.92
N VAL A 94 -4.63 -1.96 20.72
CA VAL A 94 -4.23 -0.69 21.37
C VAL A 94 -5.17 0.48 21.02
N PRO A 95 -5.60 0.70 19.76
CA PRO A 95 -6.52 1.79 19.44
C PRO A 95 -7.85 1.69 20.19
N LEU A 96 -8.34 0.48 20.44
CA LEU A 96 -9.59 0.28 21.20
C LEU A 96 -9.43 0.74 22.65
N PHE A 97 -8.30 0.39 23.30
CA PHE A 97 -8.01 0.84 24.67
C PHE A 97 -7.78 2.35 24.74
N VAL A 98 -7.08 2.91 23.75
CA VAL A 98 -6.86 4.36 23.66
C VAL A 98 -8.19 5.09 23.53
N MET A 99 -9.06 4.69 22.59
CA MET A 99 -10.37 5.30 22.41
C MET A 99 -11.27 5.12 23.63
N TYR A 100 -11.25 3.93 24.25
CA TYR A 100 -11.97 3.68 25.49
C TYR A 100 -11.55 4.66 26.59
N TYR A 101 -10.25 4.83 26.80
CA TYR A 101 -9.73 5.71 27.85
C TYR A 101 -10.07 7.19 27.57
N VAL A 102 -9.89 7.65 26.33
CA VAL A 102 -10.22 9.02 25.92
C VAL A 102 -11.71 9.30 26.11
N PHE A 103 -12.59 8.41 25.64
CA PHE A 103 -14.03 8.62 25.82
C PHE A 103 -14.47 8.48 27.26
N LYS A 104 -13.88 7.55 28.02
CA LYS A 104 -14.23 7.36 29.43
C LYS A 104 -13.87 8.59 30.26
N THR A 105 -12.66 9.11 30.09
CA THR A 105 -12.19 10.31 30.80
C THR A 105 -13.00 11.56 30.42
N ASP A 106 -13.34 11.74 29.15
CA ASP A 106 -14.20 12.85 28.71
C ASP A 106 -15.60 12.77 29.31
N ARG A 107 -16.22 11.56 29.28
CA ARG A 107 -17.55 11.33 29.85
C ARG A 107 -17.58 11.58 31.35
N ASP A 108 -16.61 11.04 32.09
CA ASP A 108 -16.55 11.19 33.54
C ASP A 108 -16.32 12.67 33.93
N ASN A 109 -15.47 13.39 33.20
CA ASN A 109 -15.26 14.83 33.39
C ASN A 109 -16.54 15.64 33.09
N LYS A 110 -17.24 15.30 32.01
CA LYS A 110 -18.52 15.92 31.65
C LYS A 110 -19.57 15.69 32.74
N GLU A 111 -19.72 14.46 33.22
CA GLU A 111 -20.64 14.13 34.32
C GLU A 111 -20.27 14.85 35.62
N ALA A 112 -18.99 14.97 35.94
CA ALA A 112 -18.52 15.73 37.10
C ALA A 112 -18.88 17.22 37.00
N LYS A 113 -18.68 17.83 35.83
CA LYS A 113 -19.06 19.24 35.57
C LYS A 113 -20.57 19.47 35.63
N ILE A 114 -21.37 18.49 35.21
CA ILE A 114 -22.84 18.53 35.35
C ILE A 114 -23.22 18.52 36.83
N LYS A 115 -22.66 17.58 37.62
CA LYS A 115 -22.93 17.47 39.07
C LYS A 115 -22.50 18.73 39.83
N ALA A 116 -21.38 19.33 39.46
CA ALA A 116 -20.88 20.56 40.06
C ALA A 116 -21.65 21.83 39.60
N GLY A 117 -22.58 21.72 38.65
CA GLY A 117 -23.31 22.86 38.08
C GLY A 117 -22.45 23.83 37.26
N THR A 118 -21.20 23.48 36.96
CA THR A 118 -20.25 24.34 36.24
C THR A 118 -20.38 24.21 34.72
N LEU A 119 -21.05 23.16 34.23
CA LEU A 119 -21.26 22.96 32.80
C LEU A 119 -22.29 23.94 32.24
N LYS A 120 -21.85 24.86 31.38
CA LYS A 120 -22.74 25.80 30.67
C LYS A 120 -23.48 25.09 29.52
N ARG A 121 -24.77 24.81 29.70
CA ARG A 121 -25.65 24.16 28.70
C ARG A 121 -26.96 24.96 28.53
N LYS A 122 -26.92 26.07 27.80
CA LYS A 122 -28.05 27.04 27.72
C LYS A 122 -29.25 26.57 26.87
N PHE A 123 -29.03 25.83 25.79
CA PHE A 123 -30.08 25.53 24.78
C PHE A 123 -30.25 24.04 24.44
N SER A 124 -29.72 23.13 25.26
CA SER A 124 -29.84 21.70 24.95
C SER A 124 -31.13 21.14 25.55
N LEU A 125 -32.18 21.23 24.71
CA LEU A 125 -33.55 20.83 24.99
C LEU A 125 -33.87 19.38 24.59
N LEU A 126 -32.98 18.73 23.82
CA LEU A 126 -33.03 17.30 23.52
C LEU A 126 -32.10 16.55 24.46
N SER A 127 -32.62 15.47 25.07
CA SER A 127 -31.92 14.60 26.01
C SER A 127 -30.77 13.86 25.34
#